data_AF-A0A945GM28-F1
#
_entry.id   AF-A0A945GM28-F1
#
_cell.length_a   1.000
_cell.length_b   1.000
_cell.length_c   1.000
_cell.angle_alpha   90.00
_cell.angle_beta   90.00
_cell.angle_gamma   90.00
#
_symmetry.space_group_name_H-M   'P 1'
#
loop_
_entity.id
_entity.type
_entity.pdbx_description
1 polymer ?
#
loop_
_entity_poly.entity_id
_entity_poly.type
_entity_poly.pdbx_seq_one_letter_code
_entity_poly.pdbx_strand_id
1 'polypeptide(L)'
;MAEPFVPIDLSEIYNAGTGNAKSSDGSLLWPAPEEEPERTPLRILPNGDCLFWGIPFQMAEEEAKKGLIVVAQEGKRGVQERVTIPIGQKAKRLLFAHASAPHGNQQAEGMGETIGVYRIVFDDGSAAEQTLRRRFEIHDVTIPWGHHPFLCRNCREFRSVPIDSRNMDWGRVQTGVTTENGGDTQGWWIYDWENSSPEKEIQEVEVIASGSTAMVLGGITLCQEDGDPFAWPPREEVALTID
;
A
#
# COMPACT_ATOMS: atom_id res chain seq x y z
N MET A 1 23.77 -10.73 -11.29
CA MET A 1 22.36 -11.17 -11.28
C MET A 1 21.51 -9.92 -11.31
N ALA A 2 20.41 -9.88 -12.05
CA ALA A 2 19.47 -8.76 -11.95
C ALA A 2 18.91 -8.73 -10.53
N GLU A 3 18.67 -7.53 -9.99
CA GLU A 3 18.05 -7.39 -8.67
C GLU A 3 16.61 -7.95 -8.72
N PRO A 4 16.21 -8.82 -7.78
CA PRO A 4 14.90 -9.47 -7.81
C PRO A 4 13.76 -8.48 -7.56
N PHE A 5 14.07 -7.35 -6.90
CA PHE A 5 13.12 -6.28 -6.57
C PHE A 5 13.67 -4.93 -7.02
N VAL A 6 12.87 -4.15 -7.72
CA VAL A 6 13.23 -2.81 -8.18
C VAL A 6 12.12 -1.82 -7.80
N PRO A 7 12.32 -0.99 -6.76
CA PRO A 7 11.39 0.09 -6.43
C PRO A 7 11.30 1.10 -7.59
N ILE A 8 10.10 1.62 -7.84
CA ILE A 8 9.88 2.68 -8.81
C ILE A 8 9.90 4.03 -8.08
N ASP A 9 10.71 4.97 -8.59
CA ASP A 9 10.71 6.34 -8.12
C ASP A 9 9.44 7.06 -8.62
N LEU A 10 8.57 7.44 -7.67
CA LEU A 10 7.31 8.14 -7.94
C LEU A 10 7.37 9.64 -7.64
N SER A 11 8.55 10.18 -7.32
CA SER A 11 8.74 11.58 -6.86
C SER A 11 8.12 12.63 -7.78
N GLU A 12 8.28 12.46 -9.09
CA GLU A 12 7.73 13.36 -10.12
C GLU A 12 6.22 13.14 -10.40
N ILE A 13 5.65 12.04 -9.91
CA ILE A 13 4.25 11.65 -10.14
C ILE A 13 3.34 12.01 -8.96
N TYR A 14 3.89 12.15 -7.75
CA TYR A 14 3.11 12.48 -6.56
C TYR A 14 2.24 13.74 -6.75
N ASN A 15 0.96 13.63 -6.40
CA ASN A 15 -0.02 14.70 -6.58
C ASN A 15 -0.53 15.27 -5.25
N ALA A 16 -0.34 14.57 -4.13
CA ALA A 16 -0.85 14.95 -2.82
C ALA A 16 0.18 14.71 -1.71
N GLY A 17 0.02 15.43 -0.58
CA GLY A 17 0.68 15.14 0.69
C GLY A 17 -0.27 14.45 1.67
N THR A 18 0.12 14.35 2.93
CA THR A 18 -0.70 13.73 4.00
C THR A 18 -1.85 14.61 4.50
N GLY A 19 -1.96 15.84 4.01
CA GLY A 19 -3.09 16.73 4.27
C GLY A 19 -4.36 16.27 3.56
N ASN A 20 -5.45 16.99 3.77
CA ASN A 20 -6.75 16.60 3.24
C ASN A 20 -7.11 17.36 1.97
N ALA A 21 -7.90 16.70 1.14
CA ALA A 21 -8.48 17.29 -0.06
C ALA A 21 -10.00 17.19 0.01
N LYS A 22 -10.68 18.00 -0.81
CA LYS A 22 -12.14 17.99 -0.91
C LYS A 22 -12.57 17.33 -2.21
N SER A 23 -13.70 16.64 -2.18
CA SER A 23 -14.48 16.25 -3.37
C SER A 23 -15.24 17.46 -3.94
N SER A 24 -15.90 17.24 -5.08
CA SER A 24 -16.81 18.19 -5.74
C SER A 24 -17.92 18.70 -4.83
N ASP A 25 -18.55 17.82 -4.04
CA ASP A 25 -19.62 18.13 -3.10
C ASP A 25 -19.13 18.88 -1.84
N GLY A 26 -17.80 19.02 -1.68
CA GLY A 26 -17.18 19.76 -0.59
C GLY A 26 -16.89 18.94 0.65
N SER A 27 -17.22 17.65 0.66
CA SER A 27 -16.79 16.70 1.69
C SER A 27 -15.28 16.45 1.64
N LEU A 28 -14.71 16.01 2.76
CA LEU A 28 -13.30 15.66 2.85
C LEU A 28 -13.08 14.25 2.33
N LEU A 29 -11.99 14.03 1.57
CA LEU A 29 -11.64 12.71 1.06
C LEU A 29 -11.23 11.75 2.18
N TRP A 30 -10.59 12.29 3.23
CA TRP A 30 -10.15 11.53 4.38
C TRP A 30 -10.89 11.99 5.64
N PRO A 31 -11.24 11.07 6.55
CA PRO A 31 -11.84 11.47 7.82
C PRO A 31 -10.83 12.28 8.63
N ALA A 32 -11.28 13.38 9.20
CA ALA A 32 -10.49 14.25 10.06
C ALA A 32 -11.41 14.95 11.06
N PRO A 33 -10.91 15.35 12.25
CA PRO A 33 -11.66 16.20 13.17
C PRO A 33 -12.08 17.51 12.49
N GLU A 34 -13.28 18.01 12.78
CA GLU A 34 -13.81 19.24 12.14
C GLU A 34 -12.90 20.46 12.34
N GLU A 35 -12.30 20.58 13.53
CA GLU A 35 -11.38 21.67 13.88
C GLU A 35 -9.97 21.51 13.26
N GLU A 36 -9.62 20.30 12.83
CA GLU A 36 -8.29 19.95 12.31
C GLU A 36 -8.40 19.13 11.01
N PRO A 37 -8.93 19.70 9.90
CA PRO A 37 -9.21 18.95 8.68
C PRO A 37 -7.96 18.34 8.03
N GLU A 38 -6.77 18.88 8.32
CA GLU A 38 -5.48 18.38 7.81
C GLU A 38 -4.92 17.18 8.58
N ARG A 39 -5.54 16.81 9.71
CA ARG A 39 -5.12 15.67 10.53
C ARG A 39 -5.77 14.38 10.01
N THR A 40 -5.26 13.92 8.87
CA THR A 40 -5.76 12.70 8.21
C THR A 40 -5.06 11.43 8.74
N PRO A 41 -5.63 10.24 8.49
CA PRO A 41 -4.97 8.95 8.75
C PRO A 41 -3.70 8.74 7.92
N LEU A 42 -3.49 9.48 6.83
CA LEU A 42 -2.31 9.30 5.98
C LEU A 42 -1.00 9.61 6.70
N ARG A 43 -1.05 10.42 7.77
CA ARG A 43 0.13 10.79 8.57
C ARG A 43 0.77 9.61 9.32
N ILE A 44 0.06 8.50 9.51
CA ILE A 44 0.59 7.31 10.20
C ILE A 44 1.12 6.24 9.24
N LEU A 45 1.10 6.52 7.94
CA LEU A 45 1.63 5.63 6.91
C LEU A 45 3.17 5.70 6.94
N PRO A 46 3.86 4.54 6.90
CA PRO A 46 5.31 4.52 6.74
C PRO A 46 5.78 5.31 5.52
N ASN A 47 6.92 5.97 5.64
CA ASN A 47 7.51 6.90 4.67
C ASN A 47 9.02 6.62 4.49
N GLY A 48 9.67 7.29 3.53
CA GLY A 48 11.07 7.05 3.16
C GLY A 48 11.33 5.65 2.60
N ASP A 49 12.60 5.23 2.64
CA ASP A 49 12.99 3.87 2.24
C ASP A 49 12.44 2.83 3.23
N CYS A 50 11.53 2.00 2.75
CA CYS A 50 10.82 1.01 3.53
C CYS A 50 11.18 -0.41 3.09
N LEU A 51 11.31 -1.32 4.06
CA LEU A 51 11.45 -2.75 3.82
C LEU A 51 10.22 -3.46 4.40
N PHE A 52 9.31 -3.93 3.53
CA PHE A 52 8.10 -4.63 3.94
C PHE A 52 8.20 -6.10 3.55
N TRP A 53 8.23 -6.98 4.55
CA TRP A 53 8.41 -8.43 4.35
C TRP A 53 9.69 -8.76 3.58
N GLY A 54 10.74 -7.95 3.76
CA GLY A 54 11.99 -8.07 3.01
C GLY A 54 11.98 -7.44 1.61
N ILE A 55 10.87 -6.81 1.18
CA ILE A 55 10.73 -6.20 -0.14
C ILE A 55 10.95 -4.68 -0.02
N PRO A 56 11.87 -4.10 -0.82
CA PRO A 56 12.14 -2.67 -0.77
C PRO A 56 11.01 -1.89 -1.43
N PHE A 57 10.65 -0.76 -0.83
CA PHE A 57 9.79 0.26 -1.40
C PHE A 57 10.42 1.63 -1.16
N GLN A 58 10.44 2.47 -2.20
CA GLN A 58 10.84 3.86 -2.09
C GLN A 58 9.60 4.71 -1.91
N MET A 59 9.34 5.18 -0.69
CA MET A 59 8.27 6.13 -0.40
C MET A 59 8.82 7.55 -0.34
N ALA A 60 7.94 8.53 -0.40
CA ALA A 60 8.32 9.91 -0.14
C ALA A 60 8.80 10.10 1.31
N GLU A 61 9.70 11.05 1.52
CA GLU A 61 10.13 11.50 2.85
C GLU A 61 8.97 12.09 3.66
N GLU A 62 9.07 12.03 5.00
CA GLU A 62 8.01 12.48 5.92
C GLU A 62 7.59 13.95 5.69
N GLU A 63 8.56 14.83 5.44
CA GLU A 63 8.32 16.26 5.26
C GLU A 63 7.98 16.66 3.80
N ALA A 64 7.85 15.69 2.90
CA ALA A 64 7.55 15.97 1.51
C ALA A 64 6.18 16.65 1.35
N LYS A 65 6.15 17.82 0.69
CA LYS A 65 4.90 18.55 0.42
C LYS A 65 3.93 17.72 -0.42
N LYS A 66 4.49 16.90 -1.31
CA LYS A 66 3.79 15.87 -2.07
C LYS A 66 4.59 14.60 -1.95
N GLY A 67 3.93 13.52 -1.58
CA GLY A 67 4.55 12.23 -1.36
C GLY A 67 3.63 11.05 -1.61
N LEU A 68 2.44 11.32 -2.13
CA LEU A 68 1.38 10.35 -2.31
C LEU A 68 0.74 10.55 -3.68
N ILE A 69 0.32 9.45 -4.30
CA ILE A 69 -0.62 9.47 -5.43
C ILE A 69 -2.00 9.23 -4.85
N VAL A 70 -2.86 10.25 -4.87
CA VAL A 70 -4.25 10.16 -4.46
C VAL A 70 -5.15 10.27 -5.68
N VAL A 71 -6.07 9.32 -5.83
CA VAL A 71 -7.13 9.36 -6.85
C VAL A 71 -8.50 9.29 -6.20
N ALA A 72 -9.44 10.05 -6.73
CA ALA A 72 -10.84 10.04 -6.30
C ALA A 72 -11.72 10.51 -7.46
N GLN A 73 -12.94 9.99 -7.58
CA GLN A 73 -13.93 10.55 -8.48
C GLN A 73 -14.26 11.99 -8.05
N GLU A 74 -14.33 12.89 -9.01
CA GLU A 74 -14.68 14.29 -8.79
C GLU A 74 -13.81 15.03 -7.73
N GLY A 75 -12.53 14.63 -7.58
CA GLY A 75 -11.59 15.27 -6.68
C GLY A 75 -11.33 16.75 -7.00
N LYS A 76 -11.22 17.62 -5.98
CA LYS A 76 -10.76 19.01 -6.13
C LYS A 76 -9.29 19.16 -5.75
N ARG A 77 -8.72 20.34 -6.04
CA ARG A 77 -7.34 20.74 -5.67
C ARG A 77 -6.24 19.80 -6.20
N GLY A 78 -6.37 19.34 -7.45
CA GLY A 78 -5.31 18.57 -8.12
C GLY A 78 -5.37 17.07 -7.86
N VAL A 79 -6.36 16.57 -7.13
CA VAL A 79 -6.71 15.14 -7.10
C VAL A 79 -7.41 14.79 -8.41
N GLN A 80 -6.87 13.82 -9.12
CA GLN A 80 -7.36 13.38 -10.43
C GLN A 80 -8.10 12.05 -10.29
N GLU A 81 -8.98 11.76 -11.24
CA GLU A 81 -9.65 10.45 -11.29
C GLU A 81 -8.71 9.34 -11.81
N ARG A 82 -7.65 9.75 -12.51
CA ARG A 82 -6.64 8.87 -13.09
C ARG A 82 -5.27 9.51 -12.95
N VAL A 83 -4.26 8.71 -12.60
CA VAL A 83 -2.85 9.07 -12.69
C VAL A 83 -2.12 7.96 -13.44
N THR A 84 -1.25 8.35 -14.39
CA THR A 84 -0.45 7.41 -15.18
C THR A 84 0.98 7.40 -14.68
N ILE A 85 1.52 6.21 -14.41
CA ILE A 85 2.87 5.99 -13.88
C ILE A 85 3.67 5.28 -14.98
N PRO A 86 4.71 5.92 -15.55
CA PRO A 86 5.60 5.24 -16.50
C PRO A 86 6.41 4.16 -15.77
N ILE A 87 6.52 2.97 -16.37
CA ILE A 87 7.30 1.86 -15.82
C ILE A 87 8.49 1.53 -16.74
N GLY A 88 8.21 1.29 -18.03
CA GLY A 88 9.23 1.02 -19.06
C GLY A 88 10.11 -0.21 -18.78
N GLN A 89 9.56 -1.21 -18.10
CA GLN A 89 10.33 -2.39 -17.66
C GLN A 89 9.46 -3.66 -17.69
N LYS A 90 10.13 -4.81 -17.87
CA LYS A 90 9.50 -6.12 -17.71
C LYS A 90 9.51 -6.52 -16.23
N ALA A 91 8.43 -7.11 -15.76
CA ALA A 91 8.34 -7.66 -14.42
C ALA A 91 7.42 -8.88 -14.42
N LYS A 92 7.71 -9.86 -13.57
CA LYS A 92 6.81 -10.99 -13.33
C LYS A 92 5.67 -10.61 -12.41
N ARG A 93 5.90 -9.67 -11.49
CA ARG A 93 4.88 -9.16 -10.56
C ARG A 93 5.06 -7.67 -10.34
N LEU A 94 3.96 -6.99 -10.03
CA LEU A 94 3.96 -5.62 -9.50
C LEU A 94 3.45 -5.65 -8.06
N LEU A 95 4.21 -5.06 -7.15
CA LEU A 95 3.85 -4.99 -5.75
C LEU A 95 3.43 -3.56 -5.42
N PHE A 96 2.21 -3.38 -4.94
CA PHE A 96 1.63 -2.07 -4.68
C PHE A 96 1.51 -1.84 -3.19
N ALA A 97 2.00 -0.70 -2.68
CA ALA A 97 1.75 -0.24 -1.33
C ALA A 97 0.67 0.84 -1.34
N HIS A 98 -0.57 0.45 -1.06
CA HIS A 98 -1.75 1.32 -1.19
C HIS A 98 -2.71 1.21 -0.01
N ALA A 99 -3.67 2.13 0.05
CA ALA A 99 -4.78 2.10 0.98
C ALA A 99 -5.98 2.88 0.44
N SER A 100 -7.15 2.73 1.06
CA SER A 100 -8.35 3.48 0.75
C SER A 100 -8.79 4.35 1.92
N ALA A 101 -9.62 5.35 1.64
CA ALA A 101 -10.32 6.09 2.68
C ALA A 101 -11.29 5.16 3.44
N PRO A 102 -11.45 5.35 4.77
CA PRO A 102 -12.39 4.58 5.56
C PRO A 102 -13.82 4.64 5.02
N HIS A 103 -14.56 3.53 5.13
CA HIS A 103 -15.95 3.51 4.71
C HIS A 103 -16.77 4.45 5.59
N GLY A 104 -17.59 5.31 4.97
CA GLY A 104 -18.33 6.36 5.68
C GLY A 104 -19.37 5.84 6.69
N ASN A 105 -19.76 4.57 6.60
CA ASN A 105 -20.66 3.91 7.54
C ASN A 105 -19.93 2.86 8.39
N GLN A 106 -19.70 3.15 9.66
CA GLN A 106 -19.02 2.22 10.57
C GLN A 106 -19.78 0.91 10.84
N GLN A 107 -21.06 0.82 10.49
CA GLN A 107 -21.90 -0.36 10.70
C GLN A 107 -21.96 -1.30 9.49
N ALA A 108 -21.60 -0.81 8.30
CA ALA A 108 -21.51 -1.59 7.07
C ALA A 108 -20.10 -1.44 6.52
N GLU A 109 -19.27 -2.48 6.61
CA GLU A 109 -17.84 -2.38 6.28
C GLU A 109 -17.53 -2.08 4.81
N GLY A 110 -18.53 -2.04 3.92
CA GLY A 110 -18.31 -1.86 2.48
C GLY A 110 -17.51 -2.99 1.84
N MET A 111 -17.48 -4.19 2.42
CA MET A 111 -16.73 -5.34 1.89
C MET A 111 -17.11 -5.60 0.42
N GLY A 112 -16.10 -5.71 -0.44
CA GLY A 112 -16.29 -5.93 -1.86
C GLY A 112 -16.62 -4.67 -2.68
N GLU A 113 -16.75 -3.49 -2.05
CA GLU A 113 -16.86 -2.21 -2.75
C GLU A 113 -15.66 -2.02 -3.69
N THR A 114 -15.92 -1.72 -4.96
CA THR A 114 -14.87 -1.36 -5.92
C THR A 114 -14.35 0.03 -5.59
N ILE A 115 -13.08 0.12 -5.20
CA ILE A 115 -12.39 1.36 -4.84
C ILE A 115 -11.66 1.96 -6.05
N GLY A 116 -11.17 1.11 -6.94
CA GLY A 116 -10.35 1.54 -8.05
C GLY A 116 -9.99 0.41 -9.00
N VAL A 117 -9.21 0.75 -10.01
CA VAL A 117 -8.66 -0.19 -10.98
C VAL A 117 -7.21 0.18 -11.23
N TYR A 118 -6.33 -0.83 -11.26
CA TYR A 118 -5.05 -0.71 -11.94
C TYR A 118 -5.22 -1.19 -13.37
N ARG A 119 -4.89 -0.34 -14.33
CA ARG A 119 -4.80 -0.72 -15.74
C ARG A 119 -3.34 -0.73 -16.15
N ILE A 120 -2.80 -1.92 -16.35
CA ILE A 120 -1.40 -2.19 -16.71
C ILE A 120 -1.33 -2.21 -18.23
N VAL A 121 -0.65 -1.24 -18.83
CA VAL A 121 -0.53 -1.10 -20.29
C VAL A 121 0.84 -1.63 -20.72
N PHE A 122 0.85 -2.52 -21.70
CA PHE A 122 2.06 -3.09 -22.27
C PHE A 122 2.53 -2.29 -23.49
N ASP A 123 3.81 -2.46 -23.86
CA ASP A 123 4.45 -1.83 -25.02
C ASP A 123 3.76 -2.08 -26.37
N ASP A 124 3.07 -3.21 -26.52
CA ASP A 124 2.26 -3.55 -27.70
C ASP A 124 0.88 -2.88 -27.73
N GLY A 125 0.55 -2.08 -26.71
CA GLY A 125 -0.73 -1.39 -26.54
C GLY A 125 -1.85 -2.25 -25.94
N SER A 126 -1.61 -3.54 -25.68
CA SER A 126 -2.54 -4.37 -24.90
C SER A 126 -2.54 -3.94 -23.44
N ALA A 127 -3.62 -4.26 -22.70
CA ALA A 127 -3.71 -3.91 -21.29
C ALA A 127 -4.38 -5.03 -20.47
N ALA A 128 -3.93 -5.17 -19.23
CA ALA A 128 -4.57 -5.96 -18.19
C ALA A 128 -5.24 -5.03 -17.18
N GLU A 129 -6.41 -5.40 -16.69
CA GLU A 129 -7.13 -4.64 -15.66
C GLU A 129 -7.25 -5.46 -14.38
N GLN A 130 -6.90 -4.83 -13.26
CA GLN A 130 -7.06 -5.37 -11.92
C GLN A 130 -8.00 -4.49 -11.11
N THR A 131 -9.19 -4.98 -10.84
CA THR A 131 -10.15 -4.33 -9.95
C THR A 131 -9.66 -4.39 -8.50
N LEU A 132 -9.77 -3.28 -7.79
CA LEU A 132 -9.39 -3.18 -6.38
C LEU A 132 -10.65 -3.10 -5.53
N ARG A 133 -10.93 -4.17 -4.78
CA ARG A 133 -12.11 -4.26 -3.92
C ARG A 133 -11.70 -4.15 -2.46
N ARG A 134 -12.48 -3.40 -1.70
CA ARG A 134 -12.28 -3.24 -0.25
C ARG A 134 -12.27 -4.61 0.44
N ARG A 135 -11.27 -4.83 1.30
CA ARG A 135 -11.01 -6.07 2.04
C ARG A 135 -10.50 -7.24 1.17
N PHE A 136 -10.21 -7.02 -0.11
CA PHE A 136 -9.58 -8.02 -0.96
C PHE A 136 -8.20 -7.53 -1.38
N GLU A 137 -8.13 -6.80 -2.49
CA GLU A 137 -6.88 -6.30 -3.03
C GLU A 137 -6.42 -5.03 -2.28
N ILE A 138 -7.36 -4.24 -1.75
CA ILE A 138 -7.09 -2.99 -1.02
C ILE A 138 -7.94 -2.89 0.25
N HIS A 139 -7.48 -2.13 1.26
CA HIS A 139 -8.30 -1.80 2.42
C HIS A 139 -7.93 -0.43 3.03
N ASP A 140 -8.56 -0.12 4.14
CA ASP A 140 -8.60 1.21 4.75
C ASP A 140 -7.27 1.45 5.46
N VAL A 141 -6.82 2.70 5.53
CA VAL A 141 -5.58 3.06 6.24
C VAL A 141 -5.56 2.53 7.69
N THR A 142 -6.73 2.44 8.31
CA THR A 142 -6.94 1.82 9.63
C THR A 142 -8.20 0.96 9.57
N ILE A 143 -8.10 -0.27 10.05
CA ILE A 143 -9.19 -1.25 10.08
C ILE A 143 -9.49 -1.68 11.53
N PRO A 144 -10.71 -2.16 11.81
CA PRO A 144 -10.99 -2.88 13.05
C PRO A 144 -10.21 -4.20 13.12
N TRP A 145 -9.98 -4.69 14.33
CA TRP A 145 -9.36 -6.00 14.53
C TRP A 145 -10.23 -7.12 13.94
N GLY A 146 -9.61 -8.05 13.20
CA GLY A 146 -10.31 -9.15 12.52
C GLY A 146 -10.82 -8.83 11.11
N HIS A 147 -10.57 -7.62 10.62
CA HIS A 147 -11.03 -7.15 9.30
C HIS A 147 -9.90 -7.12 8.27
N HIS A 148 -8.83 -7.87 8.49
CA HIS A 148 -7.72 -7.94 7.54
C HIS A 148 -8.19 -8.35 6.15
N PRO A 149 -7.57 -7.81 5.08
CA PRO A 149 -7.93 -8.13 3.72
C PRO A 149 -7.52 -9.55 3.33
N PHE A 150 -8.18 -10.11 2.30
CA PHE A 150 -7.99 -11.48 1.85
C PHE A 150 -6.86 -11.67 0.85
N LEU A 151 -6.56 -10.67 0.02
CA LEU A 151 -5.62 -10.79 -1.11
C LEU A 151 -4.43 -9.84 -1.01
N CYS A 152 -4.31 -9.06 0.07
CA CYS A 152 -3.14 -8.23 0.33
C CYS A 152 -2.70 -8.37 1.80
N ARG A 153 -1.47 -7.95 2.11
CA ARG A 153 -0.87 -8.09 3.44
C ARG A 153 -0.64 -6.73 4.07
N ASN A 154 -0.70 -6.63 5.40
CA ASN A 154 -0.27 -5.40 6.05
C ASN A 154 1.24 -5.21 5.85
N CYS A 155 1.70 -3.98 5.66
CA CYS A 155 3.12 -3.67 5.51
C CYS A 155 3.97 -3.93 6.77
N ARG A 156 3.34 -3.98 7.95
CA ARG A 156 4.04 -4.18 9.23
C ARG A 156 4.22 -5.67 9.51
N GLU A 157 5.47 -6.03 9.78
CA GLU A 157 5.86 -7.37 10.19
C GLU A 157 5.74 -7.57 11.69
N PHE A 158 5.38 -8.80 12.07
CA PHE A 158 5.45 -9.24 13.44
C PHE A 158 6.89 -9.58 13.84
N ARG A 159 7.36 -8.98 14.92
CA ARG A 159 8.65 -9.25 15.56
C ARG A 159 8.44 -9.90 16.92
N SER A 160 9.42 -10.69 17.34
CA SER A 160 9.43 -11.26 18.69
C SER A 160 9.66 -10.19 19.75
N VAL A 161 8.90 -10.26 20.84
CA VAL A 161 9.18 -9.48 22.04
C VAL A 161 10.41 -10.09 22.74
N PRO A 162 11.40 -9.27 23.18
CA PRO A 162 12.53 -9.77 23.97
C PRO A 162 12.06 -10.53 25.22
N ILE A 163 12.69 -11.67 25.50
CA ILE A 163 12.26 -12.62 26.55
C ILE A 163 12.23 -12.02 27.97
N ASP A 164 12.99 -10.95 28.20
CA ASP A 164 13.12 -10.25 29.48
C ASP A 164 12.44 -8.87 29.49
N SER A 165 11.64 -8.56 28.47
CA SER A 165 10.99 -7.25 28.35
C SER A 165 9.99 -7.00 29.48
N ARG A 166 10.26 -5.96 30.28
CA ARG A 166 9.38 -5.48 31.38
C ARG A 166 8.72 -4.14 31.09
N ASN A 167 9.05 -3.52 29.96
CA ASN A 167 8.65 -2.15 29.60
C ASN A 167 7.53 -2.10 28.57
N MET A 168 6.92 -3.25 28.24
CA MET A 168 5.86 -3.36 27.24
C MET A 168 4.53 -3.75 27.88
N ASP A 169 3.44 -3.36 27.24
CA ASP A 169 2.10 -3.72 27.68
C ASP A 169 1.95 -5.23 27.81
N TRP A 170 1.28 -5.65 28.89
CA TRP A 170 1.13 -7.05 29.26
C TRP A 170 0.59 -7.93 28.11
N GLY A 171 -0.34 -7.41 27.31
CA GLY A 171 -0.89 -8.13 26.15
C GLY A 171 0.17 -8.51 25.11
N ARG A 172 1.14 -7.63 24.83
CA ARG A 172 2.24 -7.91 23.87
C ARG A 172 3.24 -8.91 24.43
N VAL A 173 3.57 -8.78 25.72
CA VAL A 173 4.47 -9.72 26.41
C VAL A 173 3.85 -11.12 26.48
N GLN A 174 2.53 -11.23 26.64
CA GLN A 174 1.82 -12.51 26.69
C GLN A 174 1.82 -13.24 25.33
N THR A 175 1.60 -12.53 24.22
CA THR A 175 1.64 -13.14 22.88
C THR A 175 3.06 -13.33 22.36
N GLY A 176 4.04 -12.64 22.96
CA GLY A 176 5.44 -12.67 22.53
C GLY A 176 5.67 -11.99 21.19
N VAL A 177 4.71 -11.19 20.71
CA VAL A 177 4.72 -10.59 19.38
C VAL A 177 4.42 -9.09 19.45
N THR A 178 5.17 -8.31 18.68
CA THR A 178 4.98 -6.86 18.52
C THR A 178 5.17 -6.46 17.06
N THR A 179 4.69 -5.28 16.70
CA THR A 179 5.00 -4.58 15.46
C THR A 179 5.79 -3.31 15.78
N GLU A 180 6.63 -2.87 14.85
CA GLU A 180 7.32 -1.57 14.93
C GLU A 180 6.46 -0.47 14.29
N ASN A 181 6.55 0.75 14.82
CA ASN A 181 5.95 1.95 14.23
C ASN A 181 4.43 1.86 13.95
N GLY A 182 3.65 1.20 14.82
CA GLY A 182 2.19 1.09 14.71
C GLY A 182 1.67 -0.33 14.91
N GLY A 183 0.35 -0.55 14.78
CA GLY A 183 -0.28 -1.89 14.82
C GLY A 183 -0.51 -2.49 13.43
N ASP A 184 -0.74 -3.80 13.35
CA ASP A 184 -1.04 -4.56 12.13
C ASP A 184 -2.44 -4.27 11.53
N THR A 185 -3.25 -3.49 12.24
CA THR A 185 -4.57 -3.02 11.79
C THR A 185 -4.51 -1.64 11.14
N GLN A 186 -3.33 -1.14 10.83
CA GLN A 186 -3.14 0.13 10.14
C GLN A 186 -1.93 0.06 9.21
N GLY A 187 -1.79 1.00 8.28
CA GLY A 187 -0.62 1.09 7.39
C GLY A 187 -0.94 0.90 5.92
N TRP A 188 0.12 0.65 5.15
CA TRP A 188 0.00 0.25 3.75
C TRP A 188 -0.47 -1.20 3.66
N TRP A 189 -1.31 -1.47 2.68
CA TRP A 189 -1.64 -2.81 2.25
C TRP A 189 -0.78 -3.15 1.03
N ILE A 190 -0.08 -4.27 1.08
CA ILE A 190 0.81 -4.71 0.02
C ILE A 190 0.08 -5.77 -0.80
N TYR A 191 -0.23 -5.41 -2.04
CA TYR A 191 -0.93 -6.26 -2.99
C TYR A 191 0.05 -6.74 -4.07
N ASP A 192 0.10 -8.05 -4.30
CA ASP A 192 0.90 -8.67 -5.36
C ASP A 192 0.07 -8.97 -6.60
N TRP A 193 0.23 -8.12 -7.61
CA TRP A 193 -0.32 -8.40 -8.92
C TRP A 193 0.63 -9.29 -9.72
N GLU A 194 0.15 -10.44 -10.16
CA GLU A 194 0.89 -11.36 -11.04
C GLU A 194 0.70 -10.99 -12.51
N ASN A 195 1.82 -10.80 -13.21
CA ASN A 195 1.79 -10.47 -14.63
C ASN A 195 1.55 -11.74 -15.46
N SER A 196 0.43 -11.78 -16.18
CA SER A 196 0.09 -12.87 -17.10
C SER A 196 0.90 -12.85 -18.40
N SER A 197 1.70 -11.82 -18.64
CA SER A 197 2.58 -11.66 -19.82
C SER A 197 3.94 -11.08 -19.41
N PRO A 198 4.75 -11.82 -18.61
CA PRO A 198 6.02 -11.33 -18.06
C PRO A 198 7.09 -11.03 -19.13
N GLU A 199 6.93 -11.57 -20.34
CA GLU A 199 7.78 -11.31 -21.49
C GLU A 199 7.55 -9.94 -22.13
N LYS A 200 6.41 -9.29 -21.86
CA LYS A 200 6.08 -7.96 -22.38
C LYS A 200 6.59 -6.88 -21.44
N GLU A 201 7.04 -5.78 -22.03
CA GLU A 201 7.39 -4.60 -21.24
C GLU A 201 6.11 -3.92 -20.75
N ILE A 202 6.06 -3.62 -19.46
CA ILE A 202 5.00 -2.80 -18.89
C ILE A 202 5.39 -1.35 -19.21
N GLN A 203 4.63 -0.73 -20.12
CA GLN A 203 4.87 0.65 -20.52
C GLN A 203 4.48 1.59 -19.39
N GLU A 204 3.27 1.42 -18.86
CA GLU A 204 2.71 2.28 -17.82
C GLU A 204 1.66 1.55 -16.98
N VAL A 205 1.42 2.07 -15.78
CA VAL A 205 0.32 1.67 -14.91
C VAL A 205 -0.58 2.88 -14.71
N GLU A 206 -1.85 2.76 -15.09
CA GLU A 206 -2.87 3.75 -14.77
C GLU A 206 -3.55 3.39 -13.45
N VAL A 207 -3.51 4.32 -12.51
CA VAL A 207 -4.19 4.26 -11.22
C VAL A 207 -5.51 5.01 -11.36
N ILE A 208 -6.63 4.29 -11.33
CA ILE A 208 -7.95 4.85 -11.68
C ILE A 208 -8.89 4.72 -10.47
N ALA A 209 -9.49 5.84 -10.07
CA ALA A 209 -10.52 5.87 -9.05
C ALA A 209 -11.82 5.22 -9.54
N SER A 210 -12.49 4.49 -8.66
CA SER A 210 -13.82 3.94 -8.90
C SER A 210 -14.71 4.22 -7.70
N GLY A 211 -15.93 4.71 -7.95
CA GLY A 211 -16.84 5.11 -6.89
C GLY A 211 -16.36 6.35 -6.12
N SER A 212 -17.01 6.61 -4.98
CA SER A 212 -16.81 7.83 -4.19
C SER A 212 -15.67 7.72 -3.16
N THR A 213 -15.13 6.53 -2.92
CA THR A 213 -14.05 6.32 -1.94
C THR A 213 -12.70 6.68 -2.56
N ALA A 214 -11.96 7.58 -1.91
CA ALA A 214 -10.61 7.93 -2.35
C ALA A 214 -9.62 6.77 -2.13
N MET A 215 -8.63 6.66 -3.02
CA MET A 215 -7.52 5.72 -2.93
C MET A 215 -6.20 6.48 -2.84
N VAL A 216 -5.24 5.91 -2.11
CA VAL A 216 -3.86 6.39 -2.01
C VAL A 216 -2.88 5.28 -2.36
N LEU A 217 -1.83 5.63 -3.10
CA LEU A 217 -0.68 4.79 -3.43
C LEU A 217 0.60 5.50 -2.97
N GLY A 218 1.43 4.80 -2.21
CA GLY A 218 2.73 5.30 -1.72
C GLY A 218 3.90 4.88 -2.60
N GLY A 219 3.88 3.65 -3.10
CA GLY A 219 5.01 3.05 -3.81
C GLY A 219 4.62 1.83 -4.65
N ILE A 220 5.45 1.56 -5.66
CA ILE A 220 5.39 0.35 -6.49
C ILE A 220 6.78 -0.27 -6.51
N THR A 221 6.84 -1.60 -6.41
CA THR A 221 8.07 -2.36 -6.59
C THR A 221 7.86 -3.44 -7.65
N LEU A 222 8.75 -3.47 -8.65
CA LEU A 222 8.81 -4.54 -9.63
C LEU A 222 9.42 -5.78 -8.98
N CYS A 223 8.92 -6.96 -9.33
CA CYS A 223 9.41 -8.23 -8.81
C CYS A 223 9.67 -9.22 -9.95
N GLN A 224 10.82 -9.90 -9.88
CA GLN A 224 11.29 -10.90 -10.85
C GLN A 224 11.18 -12.35 -10.32
N GLU A 225 10.68 -12.53 -9.11
CA GLU A 225 10.44 -13.84 -8.51
C GLU A 225 9.29 -14.57 -9.22
N ASP A 226 9.44 -15.88 -9.39
CA ASP A 226 8.38 -16.75 -9.94
C ASP A 226 7.31 -17.09 -8.89
N GLY A 227 7.69 -17.12 -7.62
CA GLY A 227 6.81 -17.48 -6.49
C GLY A 227 6.16 -16.28 -5.81
N ASP A 228 5.35 -16.58 -4.80
CA ASP A 228 4.84 -15.56 -3.86
C ASP A 228 6.03 -14.91 -3.13
N PRO A 229 6.29 -13.61 -3.36
CA PRO A 229 7.47 -12.93 -2.79
C PRO A 229 7.35 -12.72 -1.28
N PHE A 230 6.17 -12.96 -0.71
CA PHE A 230 5.94 -12.89 0.72
C PHE A 230 5.90 -14.27 1.39
N ALA A 231 6.12 -15.35 0.63
CA ALA A 231 6.19 -16.68 1.20
C ALA A 231 7.46 -16.80 2.04
N TRP A 232 7.29 -17.03 3.34
CA TRP A 232 8.42 -17.37 4.19
C TRP A 232 8.77 -18.84 3.97
N PRO A 233 10.03 -19.17 3.64
CA PRO A 233 10.44 -20.56 3.55
C PRO A 233 10.25 -21.24 4.91
N PRO A 234 10.12 -22.59 4.92
CA PRO A 234 10.13 -23.33 6.16
C PRO A 234 11.37 -22.95 6.98
N ARG A 235 11.25 -22.99 8.32
CA ARG A 235 12.40 -22.74 9.18
C ARG A 235 13.48 -23.78 8.88
N GLU A 236 14.66 -23.32 8.51
CA GLU A 236 15.83 -24.16 8.31
C GLU A 236 16.83 -23.93 9.45
N GLU A 237 17.43 -25.03 9.94
CA GLU A 237 18.52 -24.96 10.89
C GLU A 237 19.81 -24.61 10.14
N VAL A 238 20.39 -23.47 10.46
CA VAL A 238 21.66 -23.02 9.86
C VAL A 238 22.75 -23.08 10.93
N ALA A 239 23.79 -23.89 10.70
CA ALA A 239 24.98 -23.91 11.54
C ALA A 239 25.94 -22.82 11.06
N LEU A 240 26.05 -21.73 11.83
CA LEU A 240 27.03 -20.67 11.57
C LEU A 240 28.35 -21.04 12.27
N THR A 241 29.44 -21.14 11.51
CA THR A 241 30.80 -21.17 12.07
C THR A 241 31.33 -19.75 12.02
N ILE A 242 31.75 -19.23 13.17
CA ILE A 242 32.34 -17.90 13.29
C ILE A 242 33.83 -18.13 13.52
N ASP A 243 34.68 -17.58 12.65
CA ASP A 243 36.14 -17.57 12.79
C ASP A 243 36.60 -16.54 13.85
#